data_AF-A0A3Q9JHT8-F1
#
_entry.id   AF-A0A3Q9JHT8-F1
#
_cell.length_a   1.000
_cell.length_b   1.000
_cell.length_c   1.000
_cell.angle_alpha   90.00
_cell.angle_beta   90.00
_cell.angle_gamma   90.00
#
_symmetry.space_group_name_H-M   'P 1'
#
loop_
_entity.id
_entity.type
_entity.pdbx_description
1 polymer ?
#
loop_
_entity_poly.entity_id
_entity_poly.type
_entity_poly.pdbx_seq_one_letter_code
_entity_poly.pdbx_strand_id
1 'polypeptide(L)'
;MGVWGKLITALRGGMHEAGEAVIDTQALRILDQEIRDADQELRKSKEALAEIMAKQKLAEDKVKKTQAKVDEYEGYALKALEANDEKLARDVAEKIANLEVTLDAERESEAAFTKSAADLRKAVSQSEANIKRLKQQVDTVKATESVQKAQATVASRYSGSQTKMHTALESLERIKKRQAEYGARMEAAVEVEAMESDDMLDVKLREAGFLAKEGSADNVLDRLKKKQQDKSSS
;
A
#
# COMPACT_ATOMS: atom_id res chain seq x y z
N MET A 1 12.07 -8.10 24.74
CA MET A 1 12.33 -6.87 23.95
C MET A 1 13.34 -7.19 22.85
N GLY A 2 12.88 -7.29 21.60
CA GLY A 2 13.71 -7.70 20.47
C GLY A 2 14.80 -6.70 20.11
N VAL A 3 15.83 -7.17 19.40
CA VAL A 3 16.97 -6.38 18.89
C VAL A 3 16.49 -5.17 18.08
N TRP A 4 15.37 -5.31 17.37
CA TRP A 4 14.63 -4.26 16.66
C TRP A 4 14.21 -3.08 17.56
N GLY A 5 13.72 -3.37 18.78
CA GLY A 5 13.34 -2.32 19.74
C GLY A 5 14.54 -1.57 20.30
N LYS A 6 15.69 -2.24 20.42
CA LYS A 6 16.95 -1.61 20.87
C LYS A 6 17.56 -0.73 19.77
N LEU A 7 17.44 -1.13 18.51
CA LEU A 7 17.89 -0.32 17.36
C LEU A 7 17.04 0.95 17.19
N ILE A 8 15.71 0.85 17.30
CA ILE A 8 14.82 2.03 17.24
C ILE A 8 15.05 2.95 18.44
N THR A 9 15.34 2.40 19.61
CA THR A 9 15.64 3.21 20.81
C THR A 9 17.03 3.86 20.72
N ALA A 10 18.03 3.19 20.13
CA ALA A 10 19.34 3.78 19.85
C ALA A 10 19.26 4.87 18.77
N LEU A 11 18.40 4.70 17.76
CA LEU A 11 18.14 5.70 16.73
C LEU A 11 17.38 6.92 17.29
N ARG A 12 16.39 6.70 18.18
CA ARG A 12 15.62 7.77 18.84
C ARG A 12 16.37 8.45 19.98
N GLY A 13 17.37 7.77 20.56
CA GLY A 13 18.26 8.30 21.61
C GLY A 13 19.54 8.98 21.07
N GLY A 14 19.77 8.96 19.76
CA GLY A 14 20.99 9.50 19.13
C GLY A 14 21.10 11.03 19.06
N MET A 15 20.21 11.78 19.72
CA MET A 15 20.18 13.24 19.68
C MET A 15 20.77 13.95 20.91
N HIS A 16 21.44 13.26 21.85
CA HIS A 16 21.94 13.99 23.02
C HIS A 16 23.36 13.82 23.54
N GLU A 17 24.22 12.86 23.16
CA GLU A 17 25.64 12.98 23.53
C GLU A 17 26.52 11.86 22.92
N ALA A 18 27.74 12.25 22.51
CA ALA A 18 28.91 11.42 22.14
C ALA A 18 28.74 10.52 20.89
N GLY A 19 29.52 10.66 19.82
CA GLY A 19 30.98 10.58 19.77
C GLY A 19 31.32 9.38 18.87
N GLU A 20 31.93 9.61 17.70
CA GLU A 20 32.36 8.62 16.68
C GLU A 20 31.77 7.21 16.82
N ALA A 21 30.57 7.00 16.28
CA ALA A 21 30.01 5.66 16.16
C ALA A 21 30.85 4.86 15.15
N VAL A 22 31.84 4.12 15.67
CA VAL A 22 32.36 2.93 14.99
C VAL A 22 31.19 1.98 14.90
N ILE A 23 30.48 2.02 13.78
CA ILE A 23 29.43 1.05 13.49
C ILE A 23 30.17 -0.29 13.35
N ASP A 24 29.89 -1.20 14.28
CA ASP A 24 30.49 -2.52 14.27
C ASP A 24 30.18 -3.19 12.93
N THR A 25 31.21 -3.60 12.19
CA THR A 25 31.05 -4.30 10.90
C THR A 25 30.09 -5.51 11.04
N GLN A 26 29.98 -6.07 12.26
CA GLN A 26 28.99 -7.09 12.60
C GLN A 26 27.53 -6.61 12.49
N ALA A 27 27.23 -5.39 12.95
CA ALA A 27 25.88 -4.82 12.91
C ALA A 27 25.42 -4.54 11.47
N LEU A 28 26.32 -4.04 10.61
CA LEU A 28 26.01 -3.85 9.18
C LEU A 28 25.71 -5.15 8.47
N ARG A 29 26.45 -6.23 8.79
CA ARG A 29 26.21 -7.55 8.22
C ARG A 29 24.88 -8.15 8.67
N ILE A 30 24.53 -7.98 9.95
CA ILE A 30 23.21 -8.41 10.46
C ILE A 30 22.10 -7.64 9.73
N LEU A 31 22.24 -6.31 9.60
CA LEU A 31 21.25 -5.50 8.91
C LEU A 31 21.11 -5.87 7.42
N ASP A 32 22.21 -6.17 6.73
CA ASP A 32 22.17 -6.70 5.36
C ASP A 32 21.37 -8.00 5.26
N GLN A 33 21.55 -8.90 6.24
CA GLN A 33 20.85 -10.17 6.28
C GLN A 33 19.35 -9.97 6.52
N GLU A 34 19.00 -9.15 7.52
CA GLU A 34 17.60 -8.80 7.81
C GLU A 34 16.91 -8.14 6.60
N ILE A 35 17.62 -7.28 5.86
CA ILE A 35 17.11 -6.68 4.62
C ILE A 35 16.86 -7.75 3.54
N ARG A 36 17.77 -8.73 3.40
CA ARG A 36 17.60 -9.84 2.44
C ARG A 36 16.42 -10.74 2.81
N ASP A 37 16.24 -11.02 4.09
CA ASP A 37 15.15 -11.84 4.58
C ASP A 37 13.81 -11.10 4.41
N ALA A 38 13.76 -9.81 4.70
CA ALA A 38 12.61 -8.95 4.43
C ALA A 38 12.27 -8.88 2.93
N ASP A 39 13.27 -8.82 2.05
CA ASP A 39 13.10 -8.89 0.59
C ASP A 39 12.43 -10.21 0.15
N GLN A 40 12.83 -11.33 0.75
CA GLN A 40 12.25 -12.65 0.45
C GLN A 40 10.79 -12.74 0.91
N GLU A 41 10.50 -12.27 2.13
CA GLU A 41 9.13 -12.21 2.63
C GLU A 41 8.24 -11.24 1.82
N LEU A 42 8.81 -10.13 1.34
CA LEU A 42 8.12 -9.22 0.41
C LEU A 42 7.74 -9.93 -0.90
N ARG A 43 8.62 -10.79 -1.44
CA ARG A 43 8.31 -11.58 -2.65
C ARG A 43 7.15 -12.54 -2.41
N LYS A 44 7.17 -13.29 -1.30
CA LYS A 44 6.05 -14.17 -0.91
C LYS A 44 4.74 -13.39 -0.75
N SER A 45 4.83 -12.19 -0.17
CA SER A 45 3.67 -11.30 -0.02
C SER A 45 3.12 -10.81 -1.37
N LYS A 46 4.00 -10.54 -2.35
CA LYS A 46 3.59 -10.21 -3.73
C LYS A 46 2.92 -11.40 -4.43
N GLU A 47 3.40 -12.62 -4.21
CA GLU A 47 2.77 -13.84 -4.73
C GLU A 47 1.38 -14.05 -4.13
N ALA A 48 1.24 -13.92 -2.81
CA ALA A 48 -0.05 -13.98 -2.12
C ALA A 48 -1.02 -12.89 -2.61
N LEU A 49 -0.52 -11.68 -2.89
CA LEU A 49 -1.33 -10.61 -3.48
C LEU A 49 -1.84 -10.99 -4.87
N ALA A 50 -0.99 -11.57 -5.71
CA ALA A 50 -1.40 -12.04 -7.03
C ALA A 50 -2.48 -13.13 -6.94
N GLU A 51 -2.36 -14.06 -5.99
CA GLU A 51 -3.36 -15.09 -5.74
C GLU A 51 -4.72 -14.49 -5.32
N ILE A 52 -4.72 -13.54 -4.38
CA ILE A 52 -5.95 -12.86 -3.94
C ILE A 52 -6.56 -12.05 -5.08
N MET A 53 -5.76 -11.35 -5.88
CA MET A 53 -6.26 -10.64 -7.06
C MET A 53 -6.88 -11.58 -8.10
N ALA A 54 -6.32 -12.78 -8.28
CA ALA A 54 -6.93 -13.80 -9.14
C ALA A 54 -8.29 -14.25 -8.58
N LYS A 55 -8.39 -14.52 -7.28
CA LYS A 55 -9.66 -14.87 -6.61
C LYS A 55 -10.69 -13.74 -6.71
N GLN A 56 -10.26 -12.48 -6.52
CA GLN A 56 -11.08 -11.29 -6.71
C GLN A 56 -11.69 -11.26 -8.12
N LYS A 57 -10.87 -11.42 -9.16
CA LYS A 57 -11.33 -11.41 -10.55
C LYS A 57 -12.31 -12.55 -10.86
N LEU A 58 -12.04 -13.75 -10.32
CA LEU A 58 -12.97 -14.88 -10.49
C LEU A 58 -14.31 -14.62 -9.80
N ALA A 59 -14.31 -14.01 -8.61
CA ALA A 59 -15.52 -13.62 -7.90
C ALA A 59 -16.31 -12.54 -8.68
N GLU A 60 -15.62 -11.53 -9.20
CA GLU A 60 -16.20 -10.48 -10.04
C GLU A 60 -16.87 -11.07 -11.30
N ASP A 61 -16.19 -12.00 -12.00
CA ASP A 61 -16.74 -12.68 -13.18
C ASP A 61 -17.97 -13.54 -12.82
N LYS A 62 -18.00 -14.11 -11.62
CA LYS A 62 -19.14 -14.89 -11.12
C LYS A 62 -20.36 -13.99 -10.89
N VAL A 63 -20.17 -12.87 -10.19
CA VAL A 63 -21.19 -11.83 -9.98
C VAL A 63 -21.76 -11.36 -11.32
N LYS A 64 -20.90 -11.05 -12.30
CA LYS A 64 -21.34 -10.62 -13.65
C LYS A 64 -22.19 -11.68 -14.35
N LYS A 65 -21.80 -12.95 -14.27
CA LYS A 65 -22.55 -14.06 -14.88
C LYS A 65 -23.91 -14.26 -14.23
N THR A 66 -23.99 -14.18 -12.89
CA THR A 66 -25.25 -14.33 -12.16
C THR A 66 -26.16 -13.13 -12.41
N GLN A 67 -25.62 -11.90 -12.41
CA GLN A 67 -26.38 -10.70 -12.78
C GLN A 67 -26.95 -10.80 -14.20
N ALA A 68 -26.16 -11.24 -15.18
CA ALA A 68 -26.65 -11.41 -16.55
C ALA A 68 -27.83 -12.39 -16.64
N LYS A 69 -27.83 -13.45 -15.83
CA LYS A 69 -28.98 -14.37 -15.73
C LYS A 69 -30.18 -13.69 -15.08
N VAL A 70 -29.99 -12.93 -14.02
CA VAL A 70 -31.07 -12.13 -13.40
C VAL A 70 -31.72 -11.24 -14.47
N ASP A 71 -30.92 -10.47 -15.21
CA ASP A 71 -31.40 -9.57 -16.26
C ASP A 71 -32.15 -10.32 -17.39
N GLU A 72 -31.66 -11.52 -17.77
CA GLU A 72 -32.31 -12.37 -18.76
C GLU A 72 -33.70 -12.85 -18.28
N TYR A 73 -33.78 -13.37 -17.05
CA TYR A 73 -35.03 -13.84 -16.47
C TYR A 73 -36.00 -12.69 -16.17
N GLU A 74 -35.53 -11.51 -15.78
CA GLU A 74 -36.35 -10.30 -15.71
C GLU A 74 -37.01 -10.00 -17.06
N GLY A 75 -36.25 -10.13 -18.16
CA GLY A 75 -36.78 -10.02 -19.51
C GLY A 75 -37.87 -11.05 -19.84
N TYR A 76 -37.74 -12.29 -19.37
CA TYR A 76 -38.79 -13.31 -19.53
C TYR A 76 -40.03 -13.03 -18.68
N ALA A 77 -39.87 -12.55 -17.44
CA ALA A 77 -40.98 -12.17 -16.59
C ALA A 77 -41.82 -11.05 -17.21
N LEU A 78 -41.16 -10.02 -17.77
CA LEU A 78 -41.83 -8.93 -18.46
C LEU A 78 -42.66 -9.42 -19.66
N LYS A 79 -42.09 -10.29 -20.50
CA LYS A 79 -42.80 -10.88 -21.64
C LYS A 79 -44.02 -11.72 -21.21
N ALA A 80 -43.91 -12.47 -20.11
CA ALA A 80 -45.03 -13.23 -19.57
C ALA A 80 -46.16 -12.31 -19.08
N LEU A 81 -45.81 -11.21 -18.40
CA LEU A 81 -46.78 -10.19 -17.97
C LEU A 81 -47.46 -9.50 -19.16
N GLU A 82 -46.70 -9.14 -20.22
CA GLU A 82 -47.26 -8.57 -21.45
C GLU A 82 -48.25 -9.53 -22.14
N ALA A 83 -48.03 -10.83 -22.02
CA ALA A 83 -48.92 -11.88 -22.52
C ALA A 83 -50.10 -12.19 -21.60
N ASN A 84 -50.24 -11.51 -20.45
CA ASN A 84 -51.19 -11.83 -19.37
C ASN A 84 -51.08 -13.27 -18.82
N ASP A 85 -49.90 -13.89 -18.95
CA ASP A 85 -49.61 -15.20 -18.34
C ASP A 85 -49.05 -15.00 -16.92
N GLU A 86 -49.94 -14.69 -15.98
CA GLU A 86 -49.57 -14.42 -14.59
C GLU A 86 -48.90 -15.63 -13.90
N LYS A 87 -49.25 -16.86 -14.31
CA LYS A 87 -48.66 -18.07 -13.74
C LYS A 87 -47.20 -18.17 -14.14
N LEU A 88 -46.89 -18.04 -15.44
CA LEU A 88 -45.52 -18.06 -15.93
C LEU A 88 -44.70 -16.90 -15.35
N ALA A 89 -45.29 -15.70 -15.26
CA ALA A 89 -44.62 -14.55 -14.64
C ALA A 89 -44.23 -14.83 -13.18
N ARG A 90 -45.11 -15.50 -12.42
CA ARG A 90 -44.85 -15.88 -11.03
C ARG A 90 -43.74 -16.93 -10.91
N ASP A 91 -43.77 -17.96 -11.76
CA ASP A 91 -42.72 -19.00 -11.76
C ASP A 91 -41.34 -18.41 -12.10
N VAL A 92 -41.29 -17.46 -13.05
CA VAL A 92 -40.05 -16.75 -13.39
C VAL A 92 -39.60 -15.83 -12.25
N ALA A 93 -40.53 -15.14 -11.57
CA ALA A 93 -40.20 -14.30 -10.41
C ALA A 93 -39.57 -15.12 -9.26
N GLU A 94 -40.06 -16.33 -9.00
CA GLU A 94 -39.46 -17.23 -8.02
C GLU A 94 -38.03 -17.65 -8.43
N LYS A 95 -37.79 -17.84 -9.74
CA LYS A 95 -36.46 -18.12 -10.25
C LYS A 95 -35.50 -16.94 -10.05
N ILE A 96 -35.97 -15.72 -10.30
CA ILE A 96 -35.19 -14.48 -10.08
C ILE A 96 -34.83 -14.35 -8.61
N ALA A 97 -35.78 -14.50 -7.69
CA ALA A 97 -35.53 -14.39 -6.25
C ALA A 97 -34.40 -15.33 -5.77
N ASN A 98 -34.37 -16.57 -6.28
CA ASN A 98 -33.30 -17.52 -5.98
C ASN A 98 -31.93 -17.10 -6.56
N LEU A 99 -31.92 -16.49 -7.75
CA LEU A 99 -30.71 -15.96 -8.37
C LEU A 99 -30.19 -14.72 -7.62
N GLU A 100 -31.08 -13.86 -7.13
CA GLU A 100 -30.73 -12.68 -6.33
C GLU A 100 -30.08 -13.06 -5.00
N VAL A 101 -30.60 -14.08 -4.30
CA VAL A 101 -29.95 -14.63 -3.09
C VAL A 101 -28.52 -15.13 -3.39
N THR A 102 -28.34 -15.79 -4.53
CA THR A 102 -27.02 -16.27 -4.97
C THR A 102 -26.10 -15.10 -5.31
N LEU A 103 -26.62 -14.10 -6.01
CA LEU A 103 -25.90 -12.90 -6.43
C LEU A 103 -25.41 -12.10 -5.22
N ASP A 104 -26.23 -11.95 -4.19
CA ASP A 104 -25.86 -11.23 -2.97
C ASP A 104 -24.72 -11.94 -2.21
N ALA A 105 -24.79 -13.26 -2.09
CA ALA A 105 -23.68 -14.05 -1.51
C ALA A 105 -22.39 -13.93 -2.34
N GLU A 106 -22.50 -13.90 -3.67
CA GLU A 106 -21.34 -13.72 -4.56
C GLU A 106 -20.74 -12.31 -4.46
N ARG A 107 -21.58 -11.27 -4.32
CA ARG A 107 -21.16 -9.88 -4.09
C ARG A 107 -20.45 -9.72 -2.75
N GLU A 108 -20.93 -10.37 -1.70
CA GLU A 108 -20.25 -10.35 -0.40
C GLU A 108 -18.85 -10.95 -0.51
N SER A 109 -18.71 -12.08 -1.20
CA SER A 109 -17.41 -12.70 -1.44
C SER A 109 -16.49 -11.84 -2.30
N GLU A 110 -17.01 -11.20 -3.36
CA GLU A 110 -16.25 -10.28 -4.21
C GLU A 110 -15.74 -9.08 -3.40
N ALA A 111 -16.61 -8.45 -2.60
CA ALA A 111 -16.25 -7.33 -1.74
C ALA A 111 -15.17 -7.72 -0.71
N ALA A 112 -15.24 -8.92 -0.13
CA ALA A 112 -14.23 -9.42 0.79
C ALA A 112 -12.86 -9.61 0.12
N PHE A 113 -12.81 -10.17 -1.10
CA PHE A 113 -11.57 -10.28 -1.86
C PHE A 113 -11.03 -8.93 -2.31
N THR A 114 -11.89 -8.02 -2.75
CA THR A 114 -11.53 -6.66 -3.15
C THR A 114 -10.88 -5.90 -1.99
N LYS A 115 -11.47 -5.97 -0.78
CA LYS A 115 -10.87 -5.40 0.43
C LYS A 115 -9.52 -6.03 0.76
N SER A 116 -9.45 -7.36 0.78
CA SER A 116 -8.21 -8.10 1.10
C SER A 116 -7.08 -7.78 0.12
N ALA A 117 -7.38 -7.65 -1.18
CA ALA A 117 -6.43 -7.25 -2.21
C ALA A 117 -5.92 -5.82 -1.99
N ALA A 118 -6.80 -4.89 -1.63
CA ALA A 118 -6.44 -3.51 -1.36
C ALA A 118 -5.53 -3.38 -0.13
N ASP A 119 -5.89 -4.02 0.97
CA ASP A 119 -5.13 -4.01 2.22
C ASP A 119 -3.73 -4.61 2.01
N LEU A 120 -3.64 -5.76 1.32
CA LEU A 120 -2.37 -6.42 1.03
C LEU A 120 -1.52 -5.62 0.04
N ARG A 121 -2.12 -4.98 -0.97
CA ARG A 121 -1.41 -4.09 -1.90
C ARG A 121 -0.78 -2.90 -1.15
N LYS A 122 -1.52 -2.29 -0.23
CA LYS A 122 -1.00 -1.19 0.61
C LYS A 122 0.18 -1.66 1.47
N ALA A 123 0.05 -2.80 2.14
CA ALA A 123 1.10 -3.37 2.98
C ALA A 123 2.37 -3.72 2.17
N VAL A 124 2.21 -4.34 1.00
CA VAL A 124 3.31 -4.66 0.08
C VAL A 124 4.03 -3.38 -0.37
N SER A 125 3.29 -2.36 -0.80
CA SER A 125 3.87 -1.09 -1.27
C SER A 125 4.66 -0.38 -0.16
N GLN A 126 4.11 -0.33 1.04
CA GLN A 126 4.78 0.27 2.20
C GLN A 126 6.06 -0.50 2.58
N SER A 127 5.99 -1.83 2.54
CA SER A 127 7.14 -2.69 2.86
C SER A 127 8.25 -2.54 1.83
N GLU A 128 7.91 -2.47 0.54
CA GLU A 128 8.85 -2.20 -0.55
C GLU A 128 9.55 -0.86 -0.42
N ALA A 129 8.81 0.22 -0.11
CA ALA A 129 9.39 1.53 0.13
C ALA A 129 10.35 1.53 1.33
N ASN A 130 9.94 0.90 2.43
CA ASN A 130 10.76 0.78 3.63
C ASN A 130 12.07 0.00 3.38
N ILE A 131 11.99 -1.15 2.70
CA ILE A 131 13.17 -1.95 2.36
C ILE A 131 14.11 -1.18 1.43
N LYS A 132 13.56 -0.46 0.44
CA LYS A 132 14.35 0.40 -0.45
C LYS A 132 15.11 1.48 0.33
N ARG A 133 14.43 2.16 1.26
CA ARG A 133 15.05 3.18 2.12
C ARG A 133 16.15 2.58 3.00
N LEU A 134 15.90 1.42 3.62
CA LEU A 134 16.90 0.73 4.46
C LEU A 134 18.15 0.35 3.66
N LYS A 135 18.00 -0.17 2.45
CA LYS A 135 19.12 -0.46 1.54
C LYS A 135 19.96 0.78 1.26
N GLN A 136 19.33 1.89 0.89
CA GLN A 136 20.02 3.15 0.62
C GLN A 136 20.78 3.69 1.84
N GLN A 137 20.20 3.57 3.04
CA GLN A 137 20.85 3.97 4.28
C GLN A 137 22.07 3.10 4.57
N VAL A 138 21.96 1.77 4.42
CA VAL A 138 23.09 0.85 4.57
C VAL A 138 24.21 1.15 3.58
N ASP A 139 23.89 1.39 2.32
CA ASP A 139 24.87 1.73 1.29
C ASP A 139 25.61 3.04 1.62
N THR A 140 24.87 4.05 2.10
CA THR A 140 25.45 5.35 2.52
C THR A 140 26.40 5.17 3.70
N VAL A 141 26.03 4.35 4.68
CA VAL A 141 26.86 4.05 5.84
C VAL A 141 28.14 3.31 5.43
N LYS A 142 28.03 2.27 4.60
CA LYS A 142 29.20 1.53 4.07
C LYS A 142 30.14 2.42 3.26
N ALA A 143 29.59 3.32 2.44
CA ALA A 143 30.39 4.28 1.70
C ALA A 143 31.15 5.23 2.65
N THR A 144 30.49 5.70 3.70
CA THR A 144 31.08 6.56 4.72
C THR A 144 32.20 5.85 5.49
N GLU A 145 31.98 4.60 5.92
CA GLU A 145 33.00 3.76 6.57
C GLU A 145 34.22 3.56 5.66
N SER A 146 34.00 3.27 4.37
CA SER A 146 35.08 3.10 3.38
C SER A 146 35.93 4.36 3.22
N VAL A 147 35.29 5.53 3.15
CA VAL A 147 35.99 6.83 3.08
C VAL A 147 36.81 7.07 4.35
N GLN A 148 36.24 6.83 5.53
CA GLN A 148 36.96 7.00 6.80
C GLN A 148 38.18 6.07 6.90
N LYS A 149 38.04 4.80 6.49
CA LYS A 149 39.14 3.83 6.46
C LYS A 149 40.25 4.23 5.48
N ALA A 150 39.88 4.73 4.29
CA ALA A 150 40.83 5.26 3.33
C ALA A 150 41.59 6.47 3.90
N GLN A 151 40.88 7.41 4.54
CA GLN A 151 41.47 8.58 5.20
C GLN A 151 42.43 8.18 6.33
N ALA A 152 42.07 7.23 7.19
CA ALA A 152 42.93 6.73 8.26
C ALA A 152 44.19 6.04 7.70
N THR A 153 44.07 5.30 6.61
CA THR A 153 45.21 4.67 5.91
C THR A 153 46.15 5.71 5.32
N VAL A 154 45.61 6.80 4.76
CA VAL A 154 46.42 7.92 4.25
C VAL A 154 47.10 8.65 5.42
N ALA A 155 46.36 9.06 6.45
CA ALA A 155 46.91 9.76 7.60
C ALA A 155 48.04 8.99 8.31
N SER A 156 47.87 7.67 8.49
CA SER A 156 48.92 6.81 9.08
C SER A 156 50.16 6.65 8.20
N ARG A 157 50.05 6.78 6.88
CA ARG A 157 51.19 6.79 5.94
C ARG A 157 51.92 8.13 5.85
N TYR A 158 51.28 9.23 6.24
CA TYR A 158 51.80 10.60 6.11
C TYR A 158 52.19 11.26 7.45
N SER A 159 52.29 10.51 8.56
CA SER A 159 52.71 11.04 9.88
C SER A 159 54.18 11.52 9.97
N GLY A 160 54.91 11.55 8.84
CA GLY A 160 56.32 11.96 8.77
C GLY A 160 56.61 13.33 8.11
N SER A 161 55.62 14.15 7.70
CA SER A 161 55.93 15.45 7.05
C SER A 161 54.91 16.54 7.36
N GLN A 162 55.29 17.41 8.29
CA GLN A 162 54.46 18.34 9.07
C GLN A 162 53.81 19.50 8.28
N THR A 163 54.11 19.73 6.99
CA THR A 163 53.82 21.03 6.35
C THR A 163 52.66 21.03 5.33
N LYS A 164 52.11 19.87 4.94
CA LYS A 164 50.94 19.80 4.02
C LYS A 164 49.60 19.56 4.73
N MET A 165 49.61 19.52 6.07
CA MET A 165 48.48 19.12 6.91
C MET A 165 47.34 20.16 6.97
N HIS A 166 47.66 21.46 6.91
CA HIS A 166 46.67 22.53 7.04
C HIS A 166 45.63 22.55 5.91
N THR A 167 46.05 22.37 4.66
CA THR A 167 45.16 22.46 3.48
C THR A 167 44.27 21.21 3.31
N ALA A 168 44.73 20.05 3.81
CA ALA A 168 43.97 18.81 3.77
C ALA A 168 42.86 18.78 4.84
N LEU A 169 43.16 19.28 6.06
CA LEU A 169 42.17 19.43 7.13
C LEU A 169 41.06 20.42 6.74
N GLU A 170 41.41 21.55 6.11
CA GLU A 170 40.44 22.54 5.63
C GLU A 170 39.54 21.98 4.50
N SER A 171 40.09 21.09 3.66
CA SER A 171 39.31 20.38 2.64
C SER A 171 38.40 19.30 3.24
N LEU A 172 38.83 18.64 4.32
CA LEU A 172 38.01 17.68 5.07
C LEU A 172 36.83 18.40 5.74
N GLU A 173 37.07 19.54 6.35
CA GLU A 173 36.04 20.35 7.02
C GLU A 173 34.98 20.81 6.01
N ARG A 174 35.40 21.17 4.79
CA ARG A 174 34.50 21.47 3.67
C ARG A 174 33.70 20.27 3.18
N ILE A 175 34.29 19.07 3.14
CA ILE A 175 33.59 17.83 2.74
C ILE A 175 32.58 17.41 3.82
N LYS A 176 32.96 17.45 5.10
CA LYS A 176 32.05 17.20 6.23
C LYS A 176 30.86 18.17 6.21
N LYS A 177 31.10 19.46 5.96
CA LYS A 177 30.04 20.47 5.84
C LYS A 177 29.08 20.16 4.69
N ARG A 178 29.58 19.72 3.52
CA ARG A 178 28.72 19.28 2.40
C ARG A 178 27.91 18.02 2.71
N GLN A 179 28.49 17.06 3.44
CA GLN A 179 27.79 15.83 3.82
C GLN A 179 26.70 16.11 4.86
N ALA A 180 26.96 16.99 5.84
CA ALA A 180 25.96 17.44 6.80
C ALA A 180 24.82 18.21 6.12
N GLU A 181 25.13 19.08 5.14
CA GLU A 181 24.13 19.79 4.35
C GLU A 181 23.26 18.83 3.50
N TYR A 182 23.86 17.76 2.96
CA TYR A 182 23.11 16.74 2.23
C TYR A 182 22.19 15.93 3.15
N GLY A 183 22.65 15.57 4.37
CA GLY A 183 21.81 14.92 5.37
C GLY A 183 20.62 15.77 5.79
N ALA A 184 20.85 17.06 6.09
CA ALA A 184 19.79 18.00 6.45
C ALA A 184 18.77 18.21 5.30
N ARG A 185 19.21 18.21 4.03
CA ARG A 185 18.30 18.28 2.88
C ARG A 185 17.45 17.01 2.72
N MET A 186 18.00 15.85 3.05
CA MET A 186 17.25 14.59 3.00
C MET A 186 16.20 14.53 4.12
N GLU A 187 16.54 15.01 5.32
CA GLU A 187 15.61 15.11 6.45
C GLU A 187 14.47 16.10 6.14
N ALA A 188 14.78 17.26 5.57
CA ALA A 188 13.79 18.21 5.09
C ALA A 188 12.91 17.63 3.96
N ALA A 189 13.46 16.80 3.07
CA ALA A 189 12.68 16.14 2.02
C ALA A 189 11.68 15.12 2.58
N VAL A 190 12.06 14.40 3.65
CA VAL A 190 11.17 13.47 4.37
C VAL A 190 10.08 14.22 5.13
N GLU A 191 10.40 15.38 5.73
CA GLU A 191 9.39 16.24 6.35
C GLU A 191 8.39 16.80 5.33
N VAL A 192 8.85 17.21 4.14
CA VAL A 192 7.98 17.67 3.04
C VAL A 192 7.10 16.53 2.52
N GLU A 193 7.64 15.31 2.36
CA GLU A 193 6.88 14.14 1.91
C GLU A 193 5.86 13.68 2.98
N ALA A 194 6.18 13.84 4.27
CA ALA A 194 5.23 13.63 5.36
C ALA A 194 4.09 14.66 5.34
N MET A 195 4.40 15.93 5.02
CA MET A 195 3.38 16.99 4.84
C MET A 195 2.48 16.76 3.62
N GLU A 196 2.95 16.07 2.57
CA GLU A 196 2.13 15.72 1.40
C GLU A 196 1.23 14.49 1.63
N SER A 197 1.45 13.73 2.71
CA SER A 197 0.77 12.45 2.96
C SER A 197 -0.37 12.46 3.99
N ASP A 198 -0.71 13.62 4.59
CA ASP A 198 -1.66 13.71 5.71
C ASP A 198 -3.05 14.28 5.31
N ASP A 199 -3.96 13.36 4.96
CA ASP A 199 -5.27 13.16 5.59
C ASP A 199 -6.29 14.30 5.81
N MET A 200 -6.15 15.50 5.23
CA MET A 200 -7.21 16.54 5.36
C MET A 200 -8.34 16.48 4.31
N LEU A 201 -8.16 15.81 3.17
CA LEU A 201 -9.16 15.83 2.09
C LEU A 201 -10.19 14.69 2.24
N ASP A 202 -9.75 13.49 2.60
CA ASP A 202 -10.62 12.32 2.77
C ASP A 202 -11.50 12.40 4.02
N VAL A 203 -11.04 13.10 5.07
CA VAL A 203 -11.85 13.42 6.25
C VAL A 203 -12.95 14.43 5.89
N LYS A 204 -12.63 15.45 5.08
CA LYS A 204 -13.60 16.45 4.60
C LYS A 204 -14.66 15.88 3.65
N LEU A 205 -14.31 14.88 2.85
CA LEU A 205 -15.25 14.21 1.94
C LEU A 205 -16.23 13.27 2.67
N ARG A 206 -15.80 12.70 3.81
CA ARG A 206 -16.64 11.85 4.66
C ARG A 206 -17.60 12.66 5.53
N GLU A 207 -17.17 13.82 6.02
CA GLU A 207 -18.03 14.79 6.73
C GLU A 207 -19.06 15.47 5.82
N ALA A 208 -18.81 15.52 4.50
CA ALA A 208 -19.72 16.12 3.52
C ALA A 208 -20.83 15.18 3.00
N GLY A 209 -20.91 13.94 3.49
CA GLY A 209 -22.09 13.08 3.30
C GLY A 209 -22.26 12.44 1.91
N PHE A 210 -21.20 12.29 1.11
CA PHE A 210 -21.31 11.87 -0.30
C PHE A 210 -21.43 10.36 -0.58
N LEU A 211 -21.58 9.50 0.44
CA LEU A 211 -21.73 8.04 0.21
C LEU A 211 -22.88 7.47 1.04
N ALA A 212 -24.07 7.47 0.44
CA ALA A 212 -25.27 6.84 0.98
C ALA A 212 -25.35 5.34 0.61
N LYS A 213 -25.93 4.57 1.53
CA LYS A 213 -26.13 3.12 1.50
C LYS A 213 -27.63 2.81 1.36
N GLU A 214 -27.97 1.68 0.74
CA GLU A 214 -29.09 0.75 1.04
C GLU A 214 -29.97 0.30 -0.15
N GLY A 215 -30.24 -1.00 -0.17
CA GLY A 215 -31.20 -1.70 -1.02
C GLY A 215 -32.09 -2.61 -0.16
N SER A 216 -33.40 -2.57 -0.44
CA SER A 216 -34.44 -3.46 0.08
C SER A 216 -35.40 -3.77 -1.09
N ALA A 217 -35.99 -4.97 -1.11
CA ALA A 217 -36.79 -5.51 -2.21
C ALA A 217 -37.98 -4.62 -2.63
N ASP A 218 -38.58 -3.88 -1.69
CA ASP A 218 -39.66 -2.93 -1.99
C ASP A 218 -39.17 -1.76 -2.87
N ASN A 219 -37.91 -1.33 -2.72
CA ASN A 219 -37.31 -0.26 -3.54
C ASN A 219 -37.06 -0.72 -4.99
N VAL A 220 -36.82 -2.01 -5.22
CA VAL A 220 -36.63 -2.57 -6.57
C VAL A 220 -37.97 -2.57 -7.30
N LEU A 221 -39.05 -2.99 -6.62
CA LEU A 221 -40.38 -3.09 -7.19
C LEU A 221 -40.97 -1.70 -7.53
N ASP A 222 -40.71 -0.69 -6.69
CA ASP A 222 -41.10 0.70 -6.96
C ASP A 222 -40.28 1.35 -8.09
N ARG A 223 -38.99 1.03 -8.21
CA ARG A 223 -38.14 1.50 -9.31
C ARG A 223 -38.59 0.93 -10.66
N LEU A 224 -38.96 -0.35 -10.70
CA LEU A 224 -39.42 -1.01 -11.92
C LEU A 224 -40.78 -0.46 -12.38
N LYS A 225 -41.70 -0.18 -11.45
CA LYS A 225 -42.99 0.46 -11.75
C LYS A 225 -42.84 1.88 -12.32
N LYS A 226 -41.93 2.70 -11.79
CA LYS A 226 -41.65 4.04 -12.32
C LYS A 226 -41.09 4.00 -13.75
N LYS A 227 -40.17 3.07 -14.02
CA LYS A 227 -39.57 2.91 -15.36
C LYS A 227 -40.57 2.44 -16.42
N GLN A 228 -41.64 1.75 -16.02
CA GLN A 228 -42.74 1.36 -16.90
C GLN A 228 -43.66 2.55 -17.24
N GLN A 229 -43.94 3.43 -16.27
CA GLN A 229 -44.77 4.63 -16.48
C GLN A 229 -44.12 5.66 -17.42
N ASP A 230 -42.79 5.81 -17.35
CA ASP A 230 -42.07 6.72 -18.24
C ASP A 230 -42.05 6.22 -19.71
N LYS A 231 -42.11 4.90 -19.92
CA LYS A 231 -42.20 4.29 -21.25
C LYS A 231 -43.60 4.31 -21.85
N SER A 232 -44.66 4.39 -21.04
CA SER A 232 -46.04 4.53 -21.53
C SER A 232 -46.49 5.98 -21.71
N SER A 233 -45.61 6.94 -21.39
CA SER A 233 -45.84 8.39 -21.50
C SER A 233 -45.07 9.04 -22.67
N SER A 234 -44.39 8.22 -23.50
CA SER A 234 -43.78 8.60 -24.78
C SER A 234 -44.45 7.82 -25.91
#